data_AF-A0A6J5IYJ6-F1
#
_entry.id   AF-A0A6J5IYJ6-F1
#
_cell.length_a   1.000
_cell.length_b   1.000
_cell.length_c   1.000
_cell.angle_alpha   90.00
_cell.angle_beta   90.00
_cell.angle_gamma   90.00
#
_symmetry.space_group_name_H-M   'P 1'
#
loop_
_entity.id
_entity.type
_entity.pdbx_description
1 polymer ?
#
loop_
_entity_poly.entity_id
_entity_poly.type
_entity_poly.pdbx_seq_one_letter_code
_entity_poly.pdbx_strand_id
1 'polypeptide(L)'
;MQLIDWNIQWGRDAHGGVDLSRTVAAIRALGDFDVLCLQEVTRGFGALPGRPGADQFAELAALLPGYTIIDAIGADLPPIETGAPRRQFGNAIATRLPVGRVLRQLLPWPANAGAPSMPRVALDVELQTPVGLLRVVTTHLEYYSARQRLAQVDALRDRHREACAHAARPAPAENAEGPFSATGQPCDAIVCGDFNSAFGSDAYCRLLEPISDAPCFIDAWVARHPGRMPPPTAGVYDTVQWSEGPLACDFVFVTDTLLPRVTRCEIDGDVRASDHQPVLLELA
;
A
#
# COMPACT_ATOMS: atom_id res chain seq x y z
N MET A 1 3.97 -14.88 -9.46
CA MET A 1 4.13 -13.45 -9.10
C MET A 1 4.27 -13.35 -7.60
N GLN A 2 5.31 -12.68 -7.11
CA GLN A 2 5.57 -12.46 -5.68
C GLN A 2 5.40 -10.98 -5.33
N LEU A 3 4.58 -10.68 -4.33
CA LEU A 3 4.34 -9.33 -3.83
C LEU A 3 4.70 -9.26 -2.35
N ILE A 4 5.34 -8.16 -1.95
CA ILE A 4 5.59 -7.82 -0.55
C ILE A 4 4.88 -6.49 -0.27
N ASP A 5 4.08 -6.44 0.78
CA ASP A 5 3.49 -5.23 1.32
C ASP A 5 4.11 -4.93 2.68
N TRP A 6 4.56 -3.68 2.90
CA TRP A 6 5.19 -3.32 4.16
C TRP A 6 5.19 -1.81 4.44
N ASN A 7 4.64 -1.42 5.60
CA ASN A 7 4.89 -0.11 6.17
C ASN A 7 6.32 -0.09 6.71
N ILE A 8 7.19 0.77 6.19
CA ILE A 8 8.61 0.80 6.56
C ILE A 8 8.95 1.87 7.58
N GLN A 9 7.97 2.63 8.07
CA GLN A 9 8.18 3.74 9.00
C GLN A 9 9.34 4.65 8.59
N TRP A 10 9.35 5.14 7.34
CA TRP A 10 10.45 5.91 6.73
C TRP A 10 11.85 5.29 6.96
N GLY A 11 11.95 3.96 6.97
CA GLY A 11 13.19 3.20 7.17
C GLY A 11 13.64 3.11 8.63
N ARG A 12 12.79 3.49 9.59
CA ARG A 12 13.03 3.39 11.04
C ARG A 12 12.76 1.97 11.51
N ASP A 13 13.73 1.33 12.17
CA ASP A 13 13.55 0.02 12.79
C ASP A 13 12.80 0.10 14.12
N ALA A 14 12.40 -1.06 14.66
CA ALA A 14 11.71 -1.16 15.94
C ALA A 14 12.54 -0.68 17.16
N HIS A 15 13.81 -0.34 16.96
CA HIS A 15 14.71 0.24 17.97
C HIS A 15 14.98 1.73 17.74
N GLY A 16 14.36 2.32 16.71
CA GLY A 16 14.37 3.74 16.40
C GLY A 16 15.50 4.21 15.48
N GLY A 17 16.35 3.32 14.96
CA GLY A 17 17.40 3.68 14.01
C GLY A 17 16.84 3.79 12.60
N VAL A 18 17.19 4.83 11.84
CA VAL A 18 16.78 4.98 10.44
C VAL A 18 17.89 4.55 9.49
N ASP A 19 17.61 3.53 8.67
CA ASP A 19 18.49 3.05 7.60
C ASP A 19 17.66 2.35 6.52
N LEU A 20 17.46 3.03 5.40
CA LEU A 20 16.70 2.49 4.28
C LEU A 20 17.44 1.34 3.56
N SER A 21 18.78 1.33 3.58
CA SER A 21 19.56 0.23 3.00
C SER A 21 19.37 -1.05 3.81
N ARG A 22 19.35 -0.96 5.14
CA ARG A 22 18.99 -2.08 6.03
C ARG A 22 17.57 -2.57 5.76
N THR A 23 16.63 -1.66 5.57
CA THR A 23 15.24 -2.00 5.24
C THR A 23 15.19 -2.80 3.94
N VAL A 24 15.83 -2.32 2.86
CA VAL A 24 15.91 -3.04 1.58
C VAL A 24 16.64 -4.38 1.70
N ALA A 25 17.68 -4.48 2.52
CA ALA A 25 18.35 -5.75 2.80
C ALA A 25 17.41 -6.76 3.48
N ALA A 26 16.58 -6.30 4.43
CA ALA A 26 15.56 -7.14 5.06
C ALA A 26 14.51 -7.61 4.04
N ILE A 27 14.04 -6.72 3.15
CA ILE A 27 13.11 -7.08 2.06
C ILE A 27 13.72 -8.18 1.18
N ARG A 28 14.99 -8.05 0.78
CA ARG A 28 15.67 -9.06 -0.05
C ARG A 28 15.89 -10.38 0.69
N ALA A 29 15.97 -10.37 2.02
CA ALA A 29 16.09 -11.58 2.81
C ALA A 29 14.77 -12.38 2.89
N LEU A 30 13.62 -11.72 2.68
CA LEU A 30 12.30 -12.38 2.60
C LEU A 30 12.15 -13.23 1.33
N GLY A 31 12.89 -12.90 0.27
CA GLY A 31 12.89 -13.61 -1.00
C GLY A 31 13.10 -12.69 -2.20
N ASP A 32 13.12 -13.29 -3.40
CA ASP A 32 12.90 -12.53 -4.62
C ASP A 32 11.45 -12.00 -4.64
N PHE A 33 11.22 -10.88 -5.32
CA PHE A 33 9.88 -10.30 -5.44
C PHE A 33 9.70 -9.65 -6.80
N ASP A 34 8.46 -9.60 -7.26
CA ASP A 34 8.10 -8.90 -8.50
C ASP A 34 7.60 -7.48 -8.22
N VAL A 35 6.89 -7.33 -7.10
CA VAL A 35 6.23 -6.09 -6.67
C VAL A 35 6.47 -5.86 -5.18
N LEU A 36 6.83 -4.64 -4.82
CA LEU A 36 6.99 -4.20 -3.45
C LEU A 36 6.14 -2.95 -3.22
N CYS A 37 5.20 -3.05 -2.30
CA CYS A 37 4.30 -1.99 -1.87
C CYS A 37 4.78 -1.44 -0.53
N LEU A 38 5.10 -0.15 -0.49
CA LEU A 38 5.65 0.51 0.69
C LEU A 38 4.77 1.66 1.14
N GLN A 39 4.50 1.71 2.44
CA GLN A 39 3.91 2.87 3.11
C GLN A 39 4.97 3.64 3.89
N GLU A 40 4.67 4.90 4.19
CA GLU A 40 5.53 5.79 4.98
C GLU A 40 6.88 6.12 4.34
N VAL A 41 6.89 6.33 3.02
CA VAL A 41 8.07 6.81 2.31
C VAL A 41 8.08 8.34 2.32
N THR A 42 9.24 8.94 2.59
CA THR A 42 9.34 10.40 2.74
C THR A 42 10.39 11.09 1.88
N ARG A 43 10.12 12.36 1.54
CA ARG A 43 11.06 13.32 0.97
C ARG A 43 10.94 14.64 1.74
N GLY A 44 12.06 15.21 2.16
CA GLY A 44 12.11 16.51 2.85
C GLY A 44 11.70 16.51 4.33
N PHE A 45 11.24 15.41 4.92
CA PHE A 45 10.96 15.31 6.36
C PHE A 45 12.19 14.91 7.20
N GLY A 46 13.32 15.60 7.02
CA GLY A 46 14.56 15.30 7.77
C GLY A 46 14.49 15.50 9.29
N ALA A 47 13.40 16.11 9.79
CA ALA A 47 13.14 16.30 11.23
C ALA A 47 12.38 15.13 11.88
N LEU A 48 11.94 14.12 11.12
CA LEU A 48 11.33 12.91 11.70
C LEU A 48 12.33 12.17 12.62
N PRO A 49 11.84 11.42 13.62
CA PRO A 49 12.68 10.61 14.49
C PRO A 49 13.64 9.72 13.69
N GLY A 50 14.91 9.71 14.10
CA GLY A 50 16.00 9.01 13.41
C GLY A 50 16.56 9.70 12.17
N ARG A 51 15.98 10.84 11.73
CA ARG A 51 16.46 11.71 10.64
C ARG A 51 16.58 10.98 9.30
N PRO A 52 15.46 10.67 8.62
CA PRO A 52 15.50 10.02 7.32
C PRO A 52 16.23 10.86 6.27
N GLY A 53 16.65 10.18 5.21
CA GLY A 53 17.31 10.80 4.07
C GLY A 53 16.43 11.84 3.38
N ALA A 54 17.07 12.65 2.53
CA ALA A 54 16.40 13.81 1.91
C ALA A 54 15.30 13.41 0.92
N ASP A 55 15.45 12.25 0.25
CA ASP A 55 14.54 11.76 -0.77
C ASP A 55 14.56 10.22 -0.84
N GLN A 56 13.71 9.59 -0.04
CA GLN A 56 13.68 8.12 0.02
C GLN A 56 13.18 7.47 -1.27
N PHE A 57 12.42 8.19 -2.12
CA PHE A 57 12.02 7.65 -3.42
C PHE A 57 13.23 7.49 -4.34
N ALA A 58 14.15 8.46 -4.34
CA ALA A 58 15.40 8.38 -5.08
C ALA A 58 16.36 7.34 -4.47
N GLU A 59 16.44 7.26 -3.14
CA GLU A 59 17.23 6.24 -2.45
C GLU A 59 16.72 4.82 -2.75
N LEU A 60 15.41 4.60 -2.75
CA LEU A 60 14.80 3.32 -3.16
C LEU A 60 15.17 2.95 -4.60
N ALA A 61 15.14 3.90 -5.53
CA ALA A 61 15.54 3.67 -6.92
C ALA A 61 17.01 3.25 -7.04
N ALA A 62 17.89 3.82 -6.21
CA ALA A 62 19.30 3.44 -6.17
C ALA A 62 19.53 2.05 -5.55
N LEU A 63 18.73 1.68 -4.54
CA LEU A 63 18.83 0.40 -3.81
C LEU A 63 18.15 -0.78 -4.52
N LEU A 64 17.24 -0.49 -5.46
CA LEU A 64 16.48 -1.48 -6.24
C LEU A 64 16.76 -1.33 -7.74
N PRO A 65 18.01 -1.55 -8.20
CA PRO A 65 18.32 -1.48 -9.62
C PRO A 65 17.48 -2.51 -10.41
N GLY A 66 16.94 -2.08 -11.55
CA GLY A 66 16.04 -2.87 -12.38
C GLY A 66 14.56 -2.80 -12.00
N TYR A 67 14.21 -2.10 -10.92
CA TYR A 67 12.83 -1.82 -10.55
C TYR A 67 12.44 -0.42 -10.99
N THR A 68 11.20 -0.28 -11.46
CA THR A 68 10.53 1.01 -11.62
C THR A 68 9.95 1.43 -10.28
N ILE A 69 10.34 2.60 -9.77
CA ILE A 69 9.75 3.19 -8.57
C ILE A 69 8.63 4.14 -8.98
N ILE A 70 7.43 3.89 -8.45
CA ILE A 70 6.24 4.70 -8.68
C ILE A 70 5.83 5.28 -7.33
N ASP A 71 5.92 6.60 -7.18
CA ASP A 71 5.54 7.31 -5.97
C ASP A 71 4.08 7.79 -6.03
N ALA A 72 3.45 7.94 -4.86
CA ALA A 72 2.24 8.72 -4.68
C ALA A 72 2.30 9.51 -3.36
N ILE A 73 2.16 10.82 -3.45
CA ILE A 73 2.24 11.72 -2.30
C ILE A 73 0.84 12.01 -1.76
N GLY A 74 0.61 11.68 -0.49
CA GLY A 74 -0.64 12.02 0.21
C GLY A 74 -0.54 13.37 0.89
N ALA A 75 0.47 13.56 1.74
CA ALA A 75 0.73 14.83 2.40
C ALA A 75 1.85 15.58 1.70
N ASP A 76 1.52 16.74 1.13
CA ASP A 76 2.49 17.65 0.50
C ASP A 76 2.44 19.02 1.19
N LEU A 77 3.45 19.30 2.02
CA LEU A 77 3.48 20.45 2.91
C LEU A 77 4.61 21.43 2.53
N PRO A 78 4.42 22.74 2.82
CA PRO A 78 5.51 23.69 2.68
C PRO A 78 6.70 23.33 3.58
N PRO A 79 7.91 23.80 3.21
CA PRO A 79 9.06 23.72 4.11
C PRO A 79 8.79 24.45 5.44
N ILE A 80 9.52 24.06 6.48
CA ILE A 80 9.55 24.82 7.75
C ILE A 80 10.42 26.07 7.58
N GLU A 81 11.55 25.95 6.91
CA GLU A 81 12.49 27.04 6.65
C GLU A 81 12.29 27.63 5.24
N THR A 82 12.26 28.95 5.11
CA THR A 82 12.15 29.62 3.82
C THR A 82 13.28 29.20 2.88
N GLY A 83 12.93 28.70 1.69
CA GLY A 83 13.89 28.27 0.67
C GLY A 83 14.29 26.78 0.75
N ALA A 84 13.87 26.04 1.79
CA ALA A 84 14.06 24.59 1.84
C ALA A 84 13.05 23.85 0.92
N PRO A 85 13.35 22.59 0.53
CA PRO A 85 12.42 21.76 -0.23
C PRO A 85 11.10 21.50 0.51
N ARG A 86 10.05 21.16 -0.25
CA ARG A 86 8.77 20.73 0.30
C ARG A 86 8.91 19.43 1.10
N ARG A 87 7.96 19.20 2.00
CA ARG A 87 7.90 18.00 2.84
C ARG A 87 6.79 17.10 2.34
N GLN A 88 7.16 15.93 1.84
CA GLN A 88 6.27 14.99 1.17
C GLN A 88 6.28 13.63 1.88
N PHE A 89 5.08 13.07 2.07
CA PHE A 89 4.87 11.77 2.73
C PHE A 89 3.83 10.97 1.94
N GLY A 90 4.10 9.68 1.72
CA GLY A 90 3.23 8.87 0.89
C GLY A 90 3.68 7.43 0.75
N ASN A 91 3.29 6.83 -0.37
CA ASN A 91 3.48 5.42 -0.66
C ASN A 91 4.36 5.25 -1.91
N ALA A 92 4.98 4.08 -2.05
CA ALA A 92 5.70 3.70 -3.25
C ALA A 92 5.32 2.28 -3.69
N ILE A 93 5.28 2.06 -5.00
CA ILE A 93 5.34 0.72 -5.58
C ILE A 93 6.67 0.61 -6.33
N ALA A 94 7.49 -0.39 -5.98
CA ALA A 94 8.64 -0.80 -6.77
C ALA A 94 8.29 -2.09 -7.53
N THR A 95 8.48 -2.12 -8.84
CA THR A 95 8.16 -3.31 -9.65
C THR A 95 9.15 -3.54 -10.78
N ARG A 96 9.47 -4.80 -11.05
CA ARG A 96 10.25 -5.22 -12.24
C ARG A 96 9.36 -5.65 -13.41
N LEU A 97 8.04 -5.65 -13.23
CA LEU A 97 7.06 -6.02 -14.24
C LEU A 97 6.73 -4.83 -15.16
N PRO A 98 6.25 -5.09 -16.40
CA PRO A 98 5.76 -4.01 -17.26
C PRO A 98 4.59 -3.26 -16.61
N VAL A 99 4.76 -1.94 -16.51
CA VAL A 99 3.81 -1.01 -15.89
C VAL A 99 2.87 -0.45 -16.96
N GLY A 100 1.56 -0.56 -16.71
CA GLY A 100 0.49 0.04 -17.50
C GLY A 100 0.06 1.40 -16.93
N ARG A 101 -1.26 1.63 -16.85
CA ARG A 101 -1.78 2.87 -16.27
C ARG A 101 -1.39 3.00 -14.80
N VAL A 102 -1.02 4.21 -14.41
CA VAL A 102 -0.76 4.60 -13.01
C VAL A 102 -1.74 5.69 -12.62
N LEU A 103 -2.54 5.44 -11.59
CA LEU A 103 -3.45 6.42 -11.01
C LEU A 103 -3.05 6.71 -9.56
N ARG A 104 -3.10 8.00 -9.20
CA ARG A 104 -2.80 8.51 -7.87
C ARG A 104 -4.04 9.19 -7.34
N GLN A 105 -4.80 8.48 -6.52
CA GLN A 105 -6.07 8.96 -5.99
C GLN A 105 -5.86 9.54 -4.59
N LEU A 106 -6.00 10.86 -4.45
CA LEU A 106 -6.17 11.44 -3.12
C LEU A 106 -7.47 10.91 -2.52
N LEU A 107 -7.38 10.33 -1.33
CA LEU A 107 -8.52 9.74 -0.65
C LEU A 107 -9.30 10.81 0.12
N PRO A 108 -10.63 10.63 0.32
CA PRO A 108 -11.44 11.56 1.07
C PRO A 108 -10.86 11.88 2.45
N TRP A 109 -10.91 13.16 2.80
CA TRP A 109 -10.42 13.67 4.08
C TRP A 109 -11.50 14.57 4.73
N PRO A 110 -12.66 14.00 5.12
CA PRO A 110 -13.72 14.77 5.75
C PRO A 110 -13.24 15.40 7.06
N ALA A 111 -13.58 16.67 7.30
CA ALA A 111 -13.16 17.38 8.49
C ALA A 111 -13.56 16.64 9.78
N ASN A 112 -12.61 16.49 10.70
CA ASN A 112 -12.83 15.99 12.04
C ASN A 112 -11.97 16.83 13.01
N ALA A 113 -12.61 17.69 13.80
CA ALA A 113 -11.92 18.56 14.74
C ALA A 113 -11.43 17.84 16.01
N GLY A 114 -11.88 16.59 16.24
CA GLY A 114 -11.59 15.83 17.46
C GLY A 114 -10.22 15.14 17.47
N ALA A 115 -9.49 15.12 16.34
CA ALA A 115 -8.20 14.43 16.25
C ALA A 115 -7.27 15.03 15.18
N PRO A 116 -5.94 14.88 15.33
CA PRO A 116 -4.99 15.13 14.25
C PRO A 116 -5.30 14.22 13.05
N SER A 117 -4.96 14.68 11.85
CA SER A 117 -5.04 13.86 10.63
C SER A 117 -4.18 14.47 9.53
N MET A 118 -3.98 13.71 8.44
CA MET A 118 -3.31 14.18 7.24
C MET A 118 -3.97 13.59 5.99
N PRO A 119 -3.85 14.23 4.80
CA PRO A 119 -4.38 13.66 3.58
C PRO A 119 -3.68 12.33 3.25
N ARG A 120 -4.48 11.37 2.74
CA ARG A 120 -4.03 10.03 2.35
C ARG A 120 -4.17 9.82 0.85
N VAL A 121 -3.45 8.85 0.30
CA VAL A 121 -3.44 8.55 -1.13
C VAL A 121 -3.51 7.03 -1.36
N ALA A 122 -4.16 6.63 -2.44
CA ALA A 122 -4.07 5.29 -3.01
C ALA A 122 -3.31 5.35 -4.33
N LEU A 123 -2.31 4.48 -4.47
CA LEU A 123 -1.54 4.31 -5.69
C LEU A 123 -2.02 3.03 -6.39
N ASP A 124 -2.72 3.19 -7.51
CA ASP A 124 -3.35 2.13 -8.29
C ASP A 124 -2.58 1.95 -9.62
N VAL A 125 -1.91 0.80 -9.76
CA VAL A 125 -0.99 0.52 -10.86
C VAL A 125 -1.42 -0.74 -11.60
N GLU A 126 -1.65 -0.63 -12.90
CA GLU A 126 -1.84 -1.80 -13.77
C GLU A 126 -0.50 -2.47 -14.04
N LEU A 127 -0.44 -3.80 -13.89
CA LEU A 127 0.75 -4.60 -14.12
C LEU A 127 0.44 -5.77 -15.05
N GLN A 128 1.34 -6.00 -16.00
CA GLN A 128 1.37 -7.25 -16.76
C GLN A 128 2.10 -8.30 -15.95
N THR A 129 1.40 -9.34 -15.52
CA THR A 129 1.95 -10.38 -14.64
C THR A 129 1.90 -11.75 -15.31
N PRO A 130 2.67 -12.74 -14.83
CA PRO A 130 2.57 -14.12 -15.30
C PRO A 130 1.17 -14.76 -15.14
N VAL A 131 0.34 -14.23 -14.24
CA VAL A 131 -1.03 -14.73 -14.00
C VAL A 131 -2.11 -13.93 -14.74
N GLY A 132 -1.72 -12.90 -15.50
CA GLY A 132 -2.63 -12.03 -16.24
C GLY A 132 -2.41 -10.54 -15.95
N LEU A 133 -3.19 -9.69 -16.62
CA LEU A 133 -3.21 -8.25 -16.35
C LEU A 133 -4.06 -8.00 -15.10
N LEU A 134 -3.51 -7.33 -14.10
CA LEU A 134 -4.20 -6.98 -12.85
C LEU A 134 -3.81 -5.59 -12.38
N ARG A 135 -4.55 -5.06 -11.40
CA ARG A 135 -4.20 -3.83 -10.69
C ARG A 135 -3.60 -4.14 -9.32
N VAL A 136 -2.53 -3.44 -8.95
CA VAL A 136 -2.00 -3.43 -7.58
C VAL A 136 -2.26 -2.04 -7.00
N VAL A 137 -2.98 -2.01 -5.89
CA VAL A 137 -3.31 -0.79 -5.16
C VAL A 137 -2.62 -0.83 -3.81
N THR A 138 -1.75 0.14 -3.54
CA THR A 138 -1.19 0.34 -2.20
C THR A 138 -1.72 1.60 -1.55
N THR A 139 -2.02 1.54 -0.25
CA THR A 139 -2.49 2.69 0.51
C THR A 139 -2.02 2.67 1.96
N HIS A 140 -2.19 3.81 2.63
CA HIS A 140 -1.99 3.95 4.07
C HIS A 140 -3.16 4.79 4.58
N LEU A 141 -4.12 4.15 5.24
CA LEU A 141 -5.34 4.79 5.70
C LEU A 141 -5.11 5.66 6.94
N GLU A 142 -6.10 6.45 7.29
CA GLU A 142 -5.98 7.42 8.37
C GLU A 142 -5.92 6.76 9.76
N TYR A 143 -5.15 7.34 10.70
CA TYR A 143 -4.84 6.70 11.99
C TYR A 143 -5.84 7.00 13.12
N TYR A 144 -6.29 8.25 13.28
CA TYR A 144 -7.05 8.66 14.46
C TYR A 144 -8.57 8.64 14.29
N SER A 145 -9.05 8.92 13.08
CA SER A 145 -10.43 9.22 12.73
C SER A 145 -11.07 8.07 11.93
N ALA A 146 -11.84 7.23 12.62
CA ALA A 146 -12.64 6.18 11.99
C ALA A 146 -13.56 6.71 10.86
N ARG A 147 -14.10 7.93 11.02
CA ARG A 147 -14.88 8.62 9.98
C ARG A 147 -14.07 8.82 8.69
N GLN A 148 -12.83 9.25 8.81
CA GLN A 148 -11.95 9.47 7.66
C GLN A 148 -11.57 8.11 7.06
N ARG A 149 -11.16 7.13 7.87
CA ARG A 149 -10.87 5.76 7.40
C ARG A 149 -12.02 5.15 6.59
N LEU A 150 -13.25 5.21 7.10
CA LEU A 150 -14.40 4.62 6.39
C LEU A 150 -14.65 5.31 5.04
N ALA A 151 -14.57 6.64 4.98
CA ALA A 151 -14.70 7.38 3.72
C ALA A 151 -13.58 7.03 2.72
N GLN A 152 -12.40 6.70 3.22
CA GLN A 152 -11.26 6.26 2.39
C GLN A 152 -11.46 4.85 1.86
N VAL A 153 -11.94 3.91 2.68
CA VAL A 153 -12.32 2.56 2.22
C VAL A 153 -13.45 2.62 1.18
N ASP A 154 -14.45 3.46 1.38
CA ASP A 154 -15.52 3.68 0.40
C ASP A 154 -14.96 4.17 -0.94
N ALA A 155 -14.01 5.10 -0.92
CA ALA A 155 -13.35 5.58 -2.15
C ALA A 155 -12.54 4.50 -2.87
N LEU A 156 -11.89 3.58 -2.16
CA LEU A 156 -11.21 2.43 -2.75
C LEU A 156 -12.20 1.49 -3.44
N ARG A 157 -13.35 1.23 -2.79
CA ARG A 157 -14.43 0.40 -3.34
C ARG A 157 -15.05 1.03 -4.59
N ASP A 158 -15.31 2.33 -4.56
CA ASP A 158 -15.86 3.06 -5.71
C ASP A 158 -14.87 3.12 -6.88
N ARG A 159 -13.57 3.30 -6.60
CA ARG A 159 -12.52 3.20 -7.62
C ARG A 159 -12.45 1.82 -8.25
N HIS A 160 -12.63 0.75 -7.45
CA HIS A 160 -12.70 -0.61 -8.00
C HIS A 160 -13.91 -0.80 -8.93
N ARG A 161 -15.10 -0.31 -8.53
CA ARG A 161 -16.29 -0.31 -9.39
C ARG A 161 -16.06 0.43 -10.70
N GLU A 162 -15.39 1.58 -10.64
CA GLU A 162 -15.06 2.37 -11.82
C GLU A 162 -14.13 1.60 -12.77
N ALA A 163 -13.11 0.91 -12.25
CA ALA A 163 -12.26 0.04 -13.06
C ALA A 163 -13.06 -1.07 -13.76
N CYS A 164 -13.97 -1.74 -13.06
CA CYS A 164 -14.85 -2.76 -13.63
C CYS A 164 -15.83 -2.18 -14.67
N ALA A 165 -16.35 -0.98 -14.44
CA ALA A 165 -17.18 -0.28 -15.41
C ALA A 165 -16.43 0.03 -16.71
N HIS A 166 -15.15 0.43 -16.61
CA HIS A 166 -14.28 0.61 -17.77
C HIS A 166 -13.96 -0.71 -18.48
N ALA A 167 -13.81 -1.82 -17.75
CA ALA A 167 -13.64 -3.14 -18.34
C ALA A 167 -14.88 -3.57 -19.15
N ALA A 168 -16.08 -3.29 -18.63
CA ALA A 168 -17.35 -3.63 -19.27
C ALA A 168 -17.68 -2.71 -20.46
N ARG A 169 -17.20 -1.47 -20.46
CA ARG A 169 -17.47 -0.46 -21.49
C ARG A 169 -16.19 0.30 -21.87
N PRO A 170 -15.21 -0.36 -22.50
CA PRO A 170 -13.97 0.28 -22.89
C PRO A 170 -14.21 1.24 -24.06
N ALA A 171 -13.53 2.38 -24.02
CA ALA A 171 -13.39 3.28 -25.17
C ALA A 171 -12.03 3.03 -25.84
N PRO A 172 -11.96 3.03 -27.18
CA PRO A 172 -10.69 2.95 -27.89
C PRO A 172 -9.83 4.19 -27.65
N ALA A 173 -8.53 4.07 -27.88
CA ALA A 173 -7.65 5.22 -27.94
C ALA A 173 -8.03 6.12 -29.14
N GLU A 174 -7.83 7.43 -29.02
CA GLU A 174 -7.98 8.35 -30.16
C GLU A 174 -6.91 8.09 -31.21
N ASN A 175 -5.67 7.86 -30.76
CA ASN A 175 -4.51 7.48 -31.55
C ASN A 175 -3.43 6.85 -30.63
N ALA A 176 -2.27 6.48 -31.18
CA ALA A 176 -1.21 5.79 -30.45
C ALA A 176 -0.28 6.70 -29.62
N GLU A 177 -0.28 8.01 -29.84
CA GLU A 177 0.73 8.93 -29.31
C GLU A 177 0.17 9.89 -28.24
N GLY A 178 -1.13 10.16 -28.29
CA GLY A 178 -1.81 11.12 -27.42
C GLY A 178 -2.22 10.56 -26.06
N PRO A 179 -2.60 11.45 -25.12
CA PRO A 179 -3.01 11.06 -23.77
C PRO A 179 -4.36 10.34 -23.72
N PHE A 180 -5.16 10.41 -24.80
CA PHE A 180 -6.43 9.70 -24.95
C PHE A 180 -6.20 8.22 -25.31
N SER A 181 -5.65 7.49 -24.33
CA SER A 181 -5.39 6.05 -24.41
C SER A 181 -6.67 5.23 -24.22
N ALA A 182 -6.60 3.93 -24.56
CA ALA A 182 -7.71 3.01 -24.35
C ALA A 182 -8.09 2.96 -22.86
N THR A 183 -9.39 3.00 -22.57
CA THR A 183 -9.87 3.18 -21.19
C THR A 183 -10.11 1.88 -20.44
N GLY A 184 -10.04 0.72 -21.12
CA GLY A 184 -10.19 -0.59 -20.50
C GLY A 184 -9.21 -0.78 -19.33
N GLN A 185 -9.69 -1.40 -18.25
CA GLN A 185 -8.91 -1.66 -17.03
C GLN A 185 -9.13 -3.10 -16.55
N PRO A 186 -8.19 -3.70 -15.80
CA PRO A 186 -8.40 -4.98 -15.16
C PRO A 186 -9.46 -4.93 -14.06
N CYS A 187 -10.36 -5.92 -14.07
CA CYS A 187 -11.23 -6.22 -12.93
C CYS A 187 -10.45 -6.87 -11.79
N ASP A 188 -9.48 -7.73 -12.11
CA ASP A 188 -8.63 -8.38 -11.11
C ASP A 188 -7.73 -7.35 -10.40
N ALA A 189 -7.77 -7.36 -9.08
CA ALA A 189 -7.03 -6.40 -8.27
C ALA A 189 -6.52 -6.97 -6.95
N ILE A 190 -5.37 -6.46 -6.53
CA ILE A 190 -4.79 -6.60 -5.20
C ILE A 190 -4.86 -5.23 -4.53
N VAL A 191 -5.41 -5.16 -3.31
CA VAL A 191 -5.39 -3.96 -2.47
C VAL A 191 -4.61 -4.28 -1.21
N CYS A 192 -3.58 -3.50 -0.90
CA CYS A 192 -2.70 -3.77 0.23
C CYS A 192 -2.23 -2.51 0.95
N GLY A 193 -1.73 -2.70 2.17
CA GLY A 193 -1.08 -1.67 2.98
C GLY A 193 -1.65 -1.56 4.38
N ASP A 194 -1.18 -0.53 5.08
CA ASP A 194 -1.57 -0.21 6.44
C ASP A 194 -2.95 0.44 6.50
N PHE A 195 -3.92 -0.28 7.05
CA PHE A 195 -5.29 0.20 7.20
C PHE A 195 -5.51 0.99 8.49
N ASN A 196 -4.52 1.05 9.39
CA ASN A 196 -4.61 1.64 10.71
C ASN A 196 -5.88 1.20 11.48
N SER A 197 -6.29 -0.03 11.24
CA SER A 197 -7.53 -0.57 11.75
C SER A 197 -7.33 -2.03 12.08
N ALA A 198 -7.80 -2.43 13.27
CA ALA A 198 -7.69 -3.82 13.71
C ALA A 198 -8.36 -4.78 12.73
N PHE A 199 -7.85 -6.00 12.67
CA PHE A 199 -8.58 -7.13 12.10
C PHE A 199 -10.00 -7.21 12.68
N GLY A 200 -11.01 -7.30 11.80
CA GLY A 200 -12.42 -7.32 12.18
C GLY A 200 -13.04 -5.96 12.54
N SER A 201 -12.29 -4.85 12.46
CA SER A 201 -12.84 -3.50 12.64
C SER A 201 -13.74 -3.06 11.48
N ASP A 202 -14.48 -1.96 11.66
CA ASP A 202 -15.42 -1.45 10.66
C ASP A 202 -14.76 -1.17 9.29
N ALA A 203 -13.55 -0.61 9.27
CA ALA A 203 -12.83 -0.33 8.01
C ALA A 203 -12.41 -1.62 7.28
N TYR A 204 -11.91 -2.61 8.03
CA TYR A 204 -11.59 -3.94 7.52
C TYR A 204 -12.84 -4.63 6.95
N CYS A 205 -13.91 -4.71 7.75
CA CYS A 205 -15.16 -5.35 7.35
C CYS A 205 -15.79 -4.64 6.14
N ARG A 206 -15.75 -3.30 6.11
CA ARG A 206 -16.32 -2.51 5.02
C ARG A 206 -15.64 -2.79 3.69
N LEU A 207 -14.33 -3.03 3.65
CA LEU A 207 -13.65 -3.38 2.40
C LEU A 207 -14.15 -4.73 1.85
N LEU A 208 -14.40 -5.70 2.73
CA LEU A 208 -14.83 -7.06 2.38
C LEU A 208 -16.32 -7.18 2.03
N GLU A 209 -17.12 -6.16 2.30
CA GLU A 209 -18.54 -6.18 1.93
C GLU A 209 -18.71 -6.34 0.40
N PRO A 210 -19.77 -7.02 -0.06
CA PRO A 210 -20.01 -7.16 -1.49
C PRO A 210 -20.03 -5.82 -2.23
N ILE A 211 -19.51 -5.82 -3.45
CA ILE A 211 -19.45 -4.64 -4.31
C ILE A 211 -20.39 -4.91 -5.51
N SER A 212 -21.47 -4.14 -5.64
CA SER A 212 -22.35 -4.26 -6.81
C SER A 212 -21.55 -4.10 -8.10
N ASP A 213 -21.82 -4.98 -9.06
CA ASP A 213 -21.27 -4.94 -10.42
C ASP A 213 -19.73 -5.04 -10.51
N ALA A 214 -19.08 -5.56 -9.47
CA ALA A 214 -17.63 -5.82 -9.44
C ALA A 214 -17.31 -7.09 -8.62
N PRO A 215 -16.17 -7.75 -8.88
CA PRO A 215 -15.63 -8.80 -8.00
C PRO A 215 -15.54 -8.33 -6.55
N CYS A 216 -15.78 -9.24 -5.60
CA CYS A 216 -15.64 -8.91 -4.17
C CYS A 216 -14.17 -9.02 -3.76
N PHE A 217 -13.76 -8.25 -2.75
CA PHE A 217 -12.45 -8.44 -2.11
C PHE A 217 -12.51 -9.52 -1.03
N ILE A 218 -11.45 -10.33 -0.97
CA ILE A 218 -11.22 -11.38 0.03
C ILE A 218 -9.87 -11.12 0.67
N ASP A 219 -9.78 -11.26 2.00
CA ASP A 219 -8.49 -11.26 2.70
C ASP A 219 -7.70 -12.53 2.31
N ALA A 220 -6.55 -12.32 1.67
CA ALA A 220 -5.72 -13.40 1.15
C ALA A 220 -5.11 -14.27 2.26
N TRP A 221 -4.76 -13.67 3.40
CA TRP A 221 -4.20 -14.40 4.53
C TRP A 221 -5.28 -15.30 5.15
N VAL A 222 -6.46 -14.75 5.45
CA VAL A 222 -7.58 -15.52 6.02
C VAL A 222 -7.99 -16.66 5.09
N ALA A 223 -8.00 -16.41 3.76
CA ALA A 223 -8.36 -17.42 2.78
C ALA A 223 -7.30 -18.53 2.62
N ARG A 224 -6.05 -18.34 3.08
CA ARG A 224 -5.01 -19.37 3.12
C ARG A 224 -4.87 -20.02 4.51
N HIS A 225 -5.38 -19.37 5.55
CA HIS A 225 -5.31 -19.82 6.95
C HIS A 225 -6.69 -19.97 7.58
N PRO A 226 -7.57 -20.85 7.05
CA PRO A 226 -8.95 -20.96 7.50
C PRO A 226 -9.04 -21.31 8.98
N GLY A 227 -9.88 -20.57 9.71
CA GLY A 227 -10.11 -20.77 11.15
C GLY A 227 -9.01 -20.19 12.04
N ARG A 228 -8.07 -19.42 11.51
CA ARG A 228 -7.03 -18.73 12.27
C ARG A 228 -7.27 -17.21 12.27
N MET A 229 -6.71 -16.54 13.28
CA MET A 229 -6.61 -15.07 13.32
C MET A 229 -5.22 -14.66 12.81
N PRO A 230 -5.11 -13.58 12.01
CA PRO A 230 -3.82 -13.10 11.56
C PRO A 230 -2.96 -12.68 12.76
N PRO A 231 -1.65 -13.01 12.76
CA PRO A 231 -0.73 -12.46 13.74
C PRO A 231 -0.67 -10.93 13.63
N PRO A 232 -0.25 -10.23 14.70
CA PRO A 232 -0.06 -8.79 14.63
C PRO A 232 0.98 -8.39 13.60
N THR A 233 0.73 -7.27 12.93
CA THR A 233 1.58 -6.69 11.90
C THR A 233 2.21 -5.36 12.33
N ALA A 234 1.86 -4.83 13.49
CA ALA A 234 2.42 -3.61 14.05
C ALA A 234 2.62 -3.73 15.56
N GLY A 235 3.66 -3.08 16.08
CA GLY A 235 3.94 -3.03 17.52
C GLY A 235 4.43 -4.34 18.12
N VAL A 236 4.84 -5.31 17.31
CA VAL A 236 5.38 -6.60 17.79
C VAL A 236 6.67 -6.40 18.60
N TYR A 237 7.52 -5.44 18.17
CA TYR A 237 8.83 -5.19 18.79
C TYR A 237 8.99 -3.76 19.34
N ASP A 238 8.38 -2.73 18.75
CA ASP A 238 8.39 -1.37 19.30
C ASP A 238 7.25 -1.21 20.33
N THR A 239 7.45 -1.78 21.52
CA THR A 239 6.46 -1.72 22.60
C THR A 239 6.40 -0.36 23.30
N VAL A 240 7.33 0.55 23.00
CA VAL A 240 7.33 1.91 23.58
C VAL A 240 6.34 2.77 22.83
N GLN A 241 6.39 2.75 21.49
CA GLN A 241 5.40 3.45 20.66
C GLN A 241 4.03 2.76 20.75
N TRP A 242 4.00 1.43 20.73
CA TRP A 242 2.77 0.63 20.77
C TRP A 242 2.43 0.18 22.19
N SER A 243 2.30 1.16 23.09
CA SER A 243 2.06 0.91 24.52
C SER A 243 0.71 0.22 24.84
N GLU A 244 -0.26 0.30 23.93
CA GLU A 244 -1.55 -0.40 24.03
C GLU A 244 -1.49 -1.86 23.54
N GLY A 245 -0.34 -2.28 23.01
CA GLY A 245 -0.10 -3.63 22.50
C GLY A 245 -0.06 -3.71 20.97
N PRO A 246 0.37 -4.88 20.44
CA PRO A 246 0.51 -5.09 19.01
C PRO A 246 -0.84 -5.27 18.31
N LEU A 247 -0.90 -4.92 17.03
CA LEU A 247 -2.11 -4.89 16.22
C LEU A 247 -1.91 -5.58 14.87
N ALA A 248 -2.90 -6.32 14.38
CA ALA A 248 -2.98 -6.71 12.97
C ALA A 248 -3.72 -5.60 12.21
N CYS A 249 -3.02 -4.84 11.39
CA CYS A 249 -3.55 -3.70 10.63
C CYS A 249 -3.02 -3.56 9.20
N ASP A 250 -2.07 -4.39 8.80
CA ASP A 250 -1.55 -4.47 7.44
C ASP A 250 -2.19 -5.68 6.76
N PHE A 251 -2.86 -5.45 5.64
CA PHE A 251 -3.68 -6.48 4.99
C PHE A 251 -3.38 -6.56 3.50
N VAL A 252 -3.56 -7.76 2.94
CA VAL A 252 -3.52 -7.99 1.49
C VAL A 252 -4.86 -8.59 1.08
N PHE A 253 -5.64 -7.81 0.35
CA PHE A 253 -6.92 -8.21 -0.22
C PHE A 253 -6.77 -8.50 -1.70
N VAL A 254 -7.39 -9.57 -2.17
CA VAL A 254 -7.46 -9.94 -3.58
C VAL A 254 -8.91 -10.01 -4.02
N THR A 255 -9.19 -9.75 -5.30
CA THR A 255 -10.53 -10.06 -5.82
C THR A 255 -10.79 -11.57 -5.71
N ASP A 256 -12.06 -11.95 -5.50
CA ASP A 256 -12.48 -13.36 -5.43
C ASP A 256 -12.12 -14.15 -6.70
N THR A 257 -12.09 -13.49 -7.85
CA THR A 257 -11.61 -14.01 -9.15
C THR A 257 -10.12 -14.34 -9.16
N LEU A 258 -9.30 -13.63 -8.38
CA LEU A 258 -7.86 -13.90 -8.21
C LEU A 258 -7.58 -14.98 -7.16
N LEU A 259 -8.51 -15.25 -6.25
CA LEU A 259 -8.30 -16.19 -5.14
C LEU A 259 -7.79 -17.59 -5.57
N PRO A 260 -8.27 -18.21 -6.66
CA PRO A 260 -7.75 -19.50 -7.13
C PRO A 260 -6.25 -19.47 -7.50
N ARG A 261 -5.69 -18.29 -7.81
CA ARG A 261 -4.28 -18.09 -8.12
C ARG A 261 -3.42 -17.90 -6.88
N VAL A 262 -4.01 -17.61 -5.71
CA VAL A 262 -3.25 -17.39 -4.46
C VAL A 262 -2.68 -18.71 -3.95
N THR A 263 -1.37 -18.90 -4.10
CA THR A 263 -0.67 -20.09 -3.59
C THR A 263 -0.22 -19.90 -2.15
N ARG A 264 0.11 -18.67 -1.75
CA ARG A 264 0.63 -18.37 -0.42
C ARG A 264 0.29 -16.93 -0.01
N CYS A 265 -0.02 -16.74 1.27
CA CYS A 265 -0.08 -15.42 1.90
C CYS A 265 0.39 -15.54 3.35
N GLU A 266 1.50 -14.90 3.70
CA GLU A 266 2.15 -15.05 5.03
C GLU A 266 2.53 -13.68 5.61
N ILE A 267 2.53 -13.60 6.94
CA ILE A 267 3.04 -12.46 7.69
C ILE A 267 4.34 -12.90 8.36
N ASP A 268 5.44 -12.21 8.08
CA ASP A 268 6.72 -12.53 8.72
C ASP A 268 6.89 -11.74 10.03
N GLY A 269 6.59 -12.41 11.14
CA GLY A 269 6.66 -11.83 12.48
C GLY A 269 8.08 -11.65 13.04
N ASP A 270 9.13 -12.14 12.37
CA ASP A 270 10.50 -12.11 12.90
C ASP A 270 11.28 -10.88 12.44
N VAL A 271 10.78 -10.16 11.43
CA VAL A 271 11.42 -8.96 10.89
C VAL A 271 11.27 -7.77 11.84
N ARG A 272 12.41 -7.12 12.15
CA ARG A 272 12.53 -5.98 13.08
C ARG A 272 12.90 -4.66 12.43
N ALA A 273 13.05 -4.65 11.11
CA ALA A 273 13.52 -3.48 10.34
C ALA A 273 12.44 -2.39 10.16
N SER A 274 11.26 -2.57 10.77
CA SER A 274 10.22 -1.59 11.01
C SER A 274 9.49 -1.93 12.31
N ASP A 275 8.71 -1.01 12.87
CA ASP A 275 7.69 -1.32 13.87
C ASP A 275 6.50 -2.10 13.31
N HIS A 276 6.42 -2.25 11.98
CA HIS A 276 5.53 -3.15 11.27
C HIS A 276 6.22 -4.40 10.72
N GLN A 277 5.43 -5.42 10.40
CA GLN A 277 5.84 -6.72 9.88
C GLN A 277 5.34 -6.87 8.43
N PRO A 278 6.17 -7.38 7.52
CA PRO A 278 5.82 -7.48 6.10
C PRO A 278 4.80 -8.59 5.85
N VAL A 279 3.92 -8.35 4.87
CA VAL A 279 2.98 -9.34 4.33
C VAL A 279 3.45 -9.79 2.95
N LEU A 280 3.61 -11.10 2.77
CA LEU A 280 4.06 -11.72 1.53
C LEU A 280 2.87 -12.38 0.84
N LEU A 281 2.71 -12.16 -0.47
CA LEU A 281 1.70 -12.79 -1.32
C LEU A 281 2.37 -13.48 -2.51
N GLU A 282 1.90 -14.69 -2.83
CA GLU A 282 2.31 -15.42 -4.04
C GLU A 282 1.10 -15.81 -4.88
N LEU A 283 1.19 -15.55 -6.19
CA LEU A 283 0.21 -15.95 -7.20
C LEU A 283 0.83 -16.89 -8.26
N ALA A 284 0.13 -17.97 -8.64
CA ALA A 284 0.51 -18.90 -9.71
C ALA A 284 -0.67 -19.37 -10.59
#